data_AF-A0AAW6RQC3-F1
#
_entry.id   AF-A0AAW6RQC3-F1
#
_cell.length_a   1.000
_cell.length_b   1.000
_cell.length_c   1.000
_cell.angle_alpha   90.00
_cell.angle_beta   90.00
_cell.angle_gamma   90.00
#
_symmetry.space_group_name_H-M   'P 1'
#
loop_
_entity.id
_entity.type
_entity.pdbx_description
1 polymer ?
#
loop_
_entity_poly.entity_id
_entity_poly.type
_entity_poly.pdbx_seq_one_letter_code
_entity_poly.pdbx_strand_id
1 'polypeptide(L)'
;MKNRFYLRSPHGNTGSNMVFHAIDGKGYTSDLDLAHVYTLEEAQKEWELARDGEYPISADHIDSLSIWKVDHQYLPSKSDLSPSDKYVLFVKGIWDGNDVYWSDLNGNKSTNFLHAQIIGRTAAECINHNDYVVVPFELADKKKRRTFNFALLNHRKMMIAAGLRTPERIKKARRKVINPMTRFNCPTCGKINWQHNPYDFDGCKHCDEGMHISFQWGAA
;
A
#
# COMPACT_ATOMS: atom_id res chain seq x y z
N MET A 1 -13.25 -4.47 -20.83
CA MET A 1 -12.02 -4.26 -21.61
C MET A 1 -10.93 -5.09 -20.96
N LYS A 2 -10.30 -6.05 -21.65
CA LYS A 2 -9.14 -6.79 -21.12
C LYS A 2 -7.88 -5.91 -21.23
N ASN A 3 -6.83 -6.23 -20.46
CA ASN A 3 -5.51 -5.58 -20.52
C ASN A 3 -5.46 -4.14 -20.00
N ARG A 4 -6.26 -3.81 -18.99
CA ARG A 4 -6.19 -2.55 -18.25
C ARG A 4 -5.47 -2.76 -16.92
N PHE A 5 -4.66 -1.79 -16.51
CA PHE A 5 -3.87 -1.87 -15.28
C PHE A 5 -3.91 -0.56 -14.50
N TYR A 6 -3.93 -0.67 -13.18
CA TYR A 6 -3.62 0.45 -12.29
C TYR A 6 -2.18 0.33 -11.80
N LEU A 7 -1.48 1.44 -11.67
CA LEU A 7 -0.13 1.47 -11.10
C LEU A 7 -0.21 1.79 -9.61
N ARG A 8 0.26 0.88 -8.76
CA ARG A 8 0.35 1.12 -7.31
C ARG A 8 1.37 2.24 -7.03
N SER A 9 0.98 3.18 -6.19
CA SER A 9 1.83 4.26 -5.69
C SER A 9 2.94 3.77 -4.76
N PRO A 10 4.13 4.39 -4.76
CA PRO A 10 5.20 4.06 -3.81
C PRO A 10 4.85 4.52 -2.38
N HIS A 11 3.88 5.42 -2.25
CA HIS A 11 3.48 6.03 -0.98
C HIS A 11 2.68 5.09 -0.05
N GLY A 12 2.54 3.82 -0.44
CA GLY A 12 1.97 2.79 0.42
C GLY A 12 0.45 2.75 0.35
N ASN A 13 -0.18 2.67 1.52
CA ASN A 13 -1.62 2.48 1.69
C ASN A 13 -2.18 3.60 2.58
N THR A 14 -3.47 3.92 2.41
CA THR A 14 -4.22 4.79 3.33
C THR A 14 -5.20 3.90 4.10
N GLY A 15 -4.84 3.57 5.34
CA GLY A 15 -5.50 2.48 6.06
C GLY A 15 -5.33 1.16 5.30
N SER A 16 -6.41 0.41 5.15
CA SER A 16 -6.42 -0.82 4.35
C SER A 16 -6.41 -0.58 2.83
N ASN A 17 -6.70 0.65 2.36
CA ASN A 17 -6.80 0.91 0.94
C ASN A 17 -5.44 1.02 0.28
N MET A 18 -5.28 0.29 -0.83
CA MET A 18 -4.17 0.51 -1.73
C MET A 18 -4.34 1.84 -2.47
N VAL A 19 -3.22 2.53 -2.67
CA VAL A 19 -3.16 3.83 -3.35
C VAL A 19 -2.54 3.64 -4.73
N PHE A 20 -3.06 4.37 -5.71
CA PHE A 20 -2.70 4.30 -7.12
C PHE A 20 -2.25 5.66 -7.66
N HIS A 21 -1.56 5.66 -8.79
CA HIS A 21 -1.26 6.89 -9.53
C HIS A 21 -2.57 7.52 -10.02
N ALA A 22 -2.73 8.82 -9.79
CA ALA A 22 -3.90 9.56 -10.22
C ALA A 22 -3.82 9.91 -11.73
N ILE A 23 -4.98 10.08 -12.36
CA ILE A 23 -5.08 10.60 -13.73
C ILE A 23 -4.31 11.92 -13.89
N ASP A 24 -3.78 12.16 -15.10
CA ASP A 24 -3.02 13.35 -15.48
C ASP A 24 -1.79 13.67 -14.60
N GLY A 25 -1.23 12.68 -13.90
CA GLY A 25 -0.06 12.89 -13.05
C GLY A 25 -0.35 13.74 -11.79
N LYS A 26 -1.62 13.83 -11.37
CA LYS A 26 -2.08 14.61 -10.20
C LYS A 26 -1.77 13.94 -8.86
N GLY A 27 -0.60 13.31 -8.75
CA GLY A 27 -0.17 12.58 -7.56
C GLY A 27 -0.80 11.19 -7.46
N TYR A 28 -1.41 10.91 -6.32
CA TYR A 28 -1.88 9.57 -5.97
C TYR A 28 -3.26 9.59 -5.29
N THR A 29 -4.01 8.50 -5.43
CA THR A 29 -5.40 8.39 -4.99
C THR A 29 -5.74 6.98 -4.51
N SER A 30 -6.62 6.86 -3.53
CA SER A 30 -7.28 5.57 -3.20
C SER A 30 -8.68 5.46 -3.79
N ASP A 31 -9.15 6.48 -4.50
CA ASP A 31 -10.36 6.46 -5.33
C ASP A 31 -10.01 5.90 -6.72
N LEU A 32 -10.54 4.71 -7.03
CA LEU A 32 -10.31 4.02 -8.30
C LEU A 32 -10.89 4.77 -9.50
N ASP A 33 -11.91 5.62 -9.30
CA ASP A 33 -12.51 6.41 -10.38
C ASP A 33 -11.61 7.60 -10.77
N LEU A 34 -10.62 7.93 -9.94
CA LEU A 34 -9.58 8.94 -10.21
C LEU A 34 -8.21 8.34 -10.53
N ALA A 35 -8.10 7.00 -10.54
CA ALA A 35 -6.84 6.31 -10.81
C ALA A 35 -6.54 6.24 -12.31
N HIS A 36 -5.28 6.46 -12.68
CA HIS A 36 -4.84 6.34 -14.07
C HIS A 36 -4.91 4.89 -14.54
N VAL A 37 -5.55 4.68 -15.68
CA VAL A 37 -5.70 3.35 -16.31
C VAL A 37 -4.69 3.23 -17.43
N TYR A 38 -3.73 2.33 -17.25
CA TYR A 38 -2.69 2.01 -18.22
C TYR A 38 -3.14 0.85 -19.12
N THR A 39 -2.73 0.87 -20.38
CA THR A 39 -2.68 -0.31 -21.24
C THR A 39 -1.62 -1.30 -20.76
N LEU A 40 -1.58 -2.51 -21.31
CA LEU A 40 -0.56 -3.50 -20.95
C LEU A 40 0.85 -3.01 -21.28
N GLU A 41 1.02 -2.41 -22.47
CA GLU A 41 2.29 -1.91 -22.96
C GLU A 41 2.81 -0.78 -22.09
N GLU A 42 1.95 0.19 -21.76
CA GLU A 42 2.30 1.29 -20.86
C GLU A 42 2.60 0.79 -19.45
N ALA A 43 1.77 -0.11 -18.90
CA ALA A 43 1.96 -0.68 -17.58
C ALA A 43 3.29 -1.44 -17.48
N GLN A 44 3.65 -2.22 -18.50
CA GLN A 44 4.93 -2.91 -18.55
C GLN A 44 6.09 -1.92 -18.59
N LYS A 45 6.00 -0.87 -19.42
CA LYS A 45 7.02 0.19 -19.50
C LYS A 45 7.21 0.90 -18.16
N GLU A 46 6.12 1.28 -17.50
CA GLU A 46 6.18 1.89 -16.17
C GLU A 46 6.81 0.92 -15.16
N TRP A 47 6.48 -0.37 -15.18
CA TRP A 47 7.04 -1.34 -14.24
C TRP A 47 8.56 -1.52 -14.39
N GLU A 48 9.09 -1.47 -15.62
CA GLU A 48 10.53 -1.52 -15.85
C GLU A 48 11.26 -0.33 -15.18
N LEU A 49 10.63 0.84 -15.14
CA LEU A 49 11.18 2.09 -14.58
C LEU A 49 10.77 2.37 -13.12
N ALA A 50 9.77 1.64 -12.62
CA ALA A 50 9.12 1.86 -11.34
C ALA A 50 10.08 1.84 -10.13
N ARG A 51 9.78 2.64 -9.11
CA ARG A 51 10.49 2.59 -7.82
C ARG A 51 10.13 1.33 -7.04
N ASP A 52 10.87 1.07 -5.97
CA ASP A 52 10.52 -0.03 -5.08
C ASP A 52 9.13 0.20 -4.46
N GLY A 53 8.27 -0.81 -4.57
CA GLY A 53 6.87 -0.72 -4.14
C GLY A 53 5.91 -0.23 -5.23
N GLU A 54 6.37 0.27 -6.36
CA GLU A 54 5.53 0.57 -7.51
C GLU A 54 5.42 -0.66 -8.42
N TYR A 55 4.20 -1.04 -8.77
CA TYR A 55 3.95 -2.12 -9.73
C TYR A 55 2.52 -2.05 -10.29
N PRO A 56 2.35 -2.41 -11.57
CA PRO A 56 1.04 -2.46 -12.20
C PRO A 56 0.25 -3.69 -11.75
N ILE A 57 -1.06 -3.54 -11.67
CA ILE A 57 -1.99 -4.57 -11.22
C ILE A 57 -3.23 -4.52 -12.12
N SER A 58 -3.75 -5.69 -12.50
CA SER A 58 -4.93 -5.81 -13.36
C SER A 58 -6.11 -5.02 -12.80
N ALA A 59 -6.56 -4.04 -13.57
CA ALA A 59 -7.70 -3.19 -13.23
C ALA A 59 -8.98 -4.03 -13.13
N ASP A 60 -9.19 -5.00 -14.01
CA ASP A 60 -10.38 -5.87 -13.97
C ASP A 60 -10.47 -6.68 -12.66
N HIS A 61 -9.34 -7.19 -12.17
CA HIS A 61 -9.30 -7.88 -10.88
C HIS A 61 -9.55 -6.92 -9.71
N ILE A 62 -8.94 -5.73 -9.74
CA ILE A 62 -9.15 -4.68 -8.74
C ILE A 62 -10.62 -4.26 -8.71
N ASP A 63 -11.20 -3.95 -9.86
CA ASP A 63 -12.59 -3.53 -10.03
C ASP A 63 -13.54 -4.60 -9.45
N SER A 64 -13.30 -5.89 -9.75
CA SER A 64 -14.15 -7.00 -9.28
C SER A 64 -14.14 -7.22 -7.76
N LEU A 65 -13.09 -6.75 -7.08
CA LEU A 65 -12.89 -6.89 -5.64
C LEU A 65 -13.04 -5.55 -4.91
N SER A 66 -13.36 -4.48 -5.64
CA SER A 66 -13.52 -3.15 -5.07
C SER A 66 -14.81 -3.04 -4.28
N ILE A 67 -14.79 -2.23 -3.23
CA ILE A 67 -15.95 -1.91 -2.41
C ILE A 67 -16.15 -0.40 -2.34
N TRP A 68 -17.36 0.00 -1.96
CA TRP A 68 -17.69 1.41 -1.76
C TRP A 68 -17.30 1.82 -0.35
N LYS A 69 -16.47 2.85 -0.21
CA LYS A 69 -16.14 3.45 1.08
C LYS A 69 -16.38 4.96 1.02
N VAL A 70 -16.41 5.62 2.17
CA VAL A 70 -16.60 7.07 2.26
C VAL A 70 -15.56 7.66 3.19
N ASP A 71 -14.87 8.67 2.68
CA ASP A 71 -13.81 9.39 3.39
C ASP A 71 -14.43 10.37 4.41
N HIS A 72 -13.99 10.27 5.66
CA HIS A 72 -14.47 11.08 6.77
C HIS A 72 -14.28 12.58 6.55
N GLN A 73 -13.32 12.99 5.72
CA GLN A 73 -13.03 14.39 5.42
C GLN A 73 -14.16 15.06 4.65
N TYR A 74 -15.04 14.29 3.99
CA TYR A 74 -16.20 14.81 3.27
C TYR A 74 -17.52 14.67 4.04
N LEU A 75 -17.47 14.15 5.27
CA LEU A 75 -18.63 13.97 6.13
C LEU A 75 -18.59 14.96 7.31
N PRO A 76 -19.76 15.35 7.85
CA PRO A 76 -19.79 16.19 9.04
C PRO A 76 -19.25 15.42 10.25
N SER A 77 -18.56 16.13 11.15
CA SER A 77 -18.02 15.57 12.39
C SER A 77 -19.07 15.41 13.50
N LYS A 78 -20.26 15.96 13.28
CA LYS A 78 -21.44 15.88 14.15
C LYS A 78 -22.63 15.42 13.32
N SER A 79 -23.66 14.90 13.99
CA SER A 79 -24.83 14.38 13.29
C SER A 79 -25.57 15.49 12.55
N ASP A 80 -25.98 15.17 11.33
CA ASP A 80 -26.78 16.01 10.45
C ASP A 80 -28.16 15.37 10.30
N LEU A 81 -29.16 16.00 10.92
CA LEU A 81 -30.57 15.59 10.87
C LEU A 81 -31.39 16.50 9.95
N SER A 82 -30.73 17.14 8.96
CA SER A 82 -31.42 17.86 7.90
C SER A 82 -32.50 16.98 7.25
N PRO A 83 -33.64 17.56 6.80
CA PRO A 83 -34.76 16.79 6.29
C PRO A 83 -34.35 15.76 5.22
N SER A 84 -34.55 14.48 5.54
CA SER A 84 -34.33 13.33 4.67
C SER A 84 -35.26 12.20 5.11
N ASP A 85 -35.62 11.33 4.17
CA ASP A 85 -36.37 10.11 4.46
C ASP A 85 -35.46 8.97 4.93
N LYS A 86 -34.16 9.09 4.65
CA LYS A 86 -33.16 8.04 4.84
C LYS A 86 -31.90 8.60 5.50
N TYR A 87 -31.46 7.92 6.55
CA TYR A 87 -30.24 8.21 7.26
C TYR A 87 -29.37 6.96 7.38
N VAL A 88 -28.09 7.18 7.57
CA VAL A 88 -27.10 6.15 7.90
C VAL A 88 -26.27 6.64 9.08
N LEU A 89 -25.66 5.71 9.79
CA LEU A 89 -24.80 6.01 10.93
C LEU A 89 -23.41 5.39 10.79
N PHE A 90 -22.42 6.12 11.26
CA PHE A 90 -21.05 5.63 11.38
C PHE A 90 -20.48 5.90 12.77
N VAL A 91 -19.49 5.10 13.16
CA VAL A 91 -18.85 5.19 14.47
C VAL A 91 -18.02 6.47 14.56
N LYS A 92 -18.26 7.25 15.61
CA LYS A 92 -17.60 8.54 15.78
C LYS A 92 -16.13 8.35 16.17
N GLY A 93 -15.24 9.04 15.46
CA GLY A 93 -13.82 9.11 15.81
C GLY A 93 -13.01 7.84 15.55
N ILE A 94 -13.59 6.84 14.88
CA ILE A 94 -12.90 5.61 14.51
C ILE A 94 -12.88 5.49 12.99
N TRP A 95 -11.68 5.29 12.42
CA TRP A 95 -11.45 5.31 10.99
C TRP A 95 -10.49 4.19 10.55
N ASP A 96 -10.65 3.70 9.32
CA ASP A 96 -9.66 2.88 8.62
C ASP A 96 -8.92 3.76 7.61
N GLY A 97 -7.77 4.30 8.02
CA GLY A 97 -7.16 5.40 7.29
C GLY A 97 -8.12 6.58 7.27
N ASN A 98 -8.66 6.89 6.09
CA ASN A 98 -9.64 7.97 5.93
C ASN A 98 -11.10 7.49 5.98
N ASP A 99 -11.37 6.18 5.96
CA ASP A 99 -12.75 5.71 5.78
C ASP A 99 -13.48 5.48 7.10
N VAL A 100 -14.77 5.81 7.08
CA VAL A 100 -15.66 5.61 8.23
C VAL A 100 -16.08 4.15 8.39
N TYR A 101 -16.35 3.75 9.63
CA TYR A 101 -17.01 2.49 9.94
C TYR A 101 -18.52 2.70 10.03
N TRP A 102 -19.25 2.28 9.01
CA TRP A 102 -20.70 2.19 9.01
C TRP A 102 -21.17 1.18 10.04
N SER A 103 -22.26 1.50 10.74
CA SER A 103 -22.86 0.63 11.74
C SER A 103 -24.29 0.27 11.37
N ASP A 104 -24.73 -0.91 11.78
CA ASP A 104 -26.14 -1.23 11.94
C ASP A 104 -26.61 -0.97 13.39
N LEU A 105 -27.91 -1.11 13.65
CA LEU A 105 -28.53 -0.96 14.96
C LEU A 105 -28.15 -2.09 15.94
N ASN A 106 -27.54 -3.18 15.46
CA ASN A 106 -27.03 -4.28 16.27
C ASN A 106 -25.55 -4.06 16.67
N GLY A 107 -24.91 -2.99 16.20
CA GLY A 107 -23.52 -2.66 16.46
C GLY A 107 -22.51 -3.37 15.55
N ASN A 108 -22.95 -4.05 14.48
CA ASN A 108 -22.05 -4.59 13.46
C ASN A 108 -21.43 -3.45 12.66
N LYS A 109 -20.12 -3.56 12.38
CA LYS A 109 -19.34 -2.49 11.76
C LYS A 109 -18.72 -2.93 10.45
N SER A 110 -18.73 -2.05 9.45
CA SER A 110 -18.05 -2.28 8.17
C SER A 110 -17.61 -0.97 7.53
N THR A 111 -16.49 -0.99 6.81
CA THR A 111 -16.10 0.14 5.96
C THR A 111 -16.82 0.11 4.60
N ASN A 112 -17.44 -1.01 4.23
CA ASN A 112 -18.23 -1.10 3.01
C ASN A 112 -19.56 -0.38 3.20
N PHE A 113 -19.76 0.73 2.48
CA PHE A 113 -20.97 1.54 2.53
C PHE A 113 -22.23 0.74 2.16
N LEU A 114 -22.12 -0.32 1.36
CA LEU A 114 -23.26 -1.20 1.06
C LEU A 114 -23.80 -1.94 2.28
N HIS A 115 -23.03 -2.02 3.37
CA HIS A 115 -23.47 -2.61 4.63
C HIS A 115 -24.02 -1.57 5.62
N ALA A 116 -24.05 -0.29 5.24
CA ALA A 116 -24.66 0.74 6.08
C ALA A 116 -26.17 0.49 6.20
N GLN A 117 -26.67 0.41 7.43
CA GLN A 117 -28.11 0.28 7.63
C GLN A 117 -28.79 1.62 7.35
N ILE A 118 -29.76 1.60 6.44
CA ILE A 118 -30.64 2.73 6.20
C ILE A 118 -31.72 2.74 7.29
N ILE A 119 -31.83 3.86 8.01
CA ILE A 119 -32.81 4.08 9.06
C ILE A 119 -33.68 5.30 8.74
N GLY A 120 -34.92 5.29 9.26
CA GLY A 120 -35.81 6.43 9.18
C GLY A 120 -35.50 7.48 10.25
N ARG A 121 -36.11 8.67 10.11
CA ARG A 121 -35.87 9.83 10.97
C ARG A 121 -36.05 9.56 12.47
N THR A 122 -37.13 8.90 12.87
CA THR A 122 -37.39 8.62 14.29
C THR A 122 -36.27 7.79 14.92
N ALA A 123 -35.77 6.77 14.20
CA ALA A 123 -34.64 5.99 14.68
C ALA A 123 -33.35 6.83 14.71
N ALA A 124 -33.14 7.68 13.71
CA ALA A 124 -32.01 8.60 13.59
C ALA A 124 -31.89 9.55 14.80
N GLU A 125 -33.03 10.06 15.28
CA GLU A 125 -33.13 10.94 16.46
C GLU A 125 -32.90 10.20 17.79
N CYS A 126 -33.10 8.88 17.83
CA CYS A 126 -32.88 8.06 19.02
C CYS A 126 -31.46 7.49 19.14
N ILE A 127 -30.58 7.71 18.15
CA ILE A 127 -29.20 7.21 18.17
C ILE A 127 -28.38 7.91 19.27
N ASN A 128 -27.47 7.18 19.92
CA ASN A 128 -26.48 7.80 20.80
C ASN A 128 -25.45 8.61 19.98
N HIS A 129 -25.69 9.91 19.83
CA HIS A 129 -24.82 10.83 19.09
C HIS A 129 -23.45 11.11 19.75
N ASN A 130 -23.20 10.54 20.93
CA ASN A 130 -21.85 10.53 21.53
C ASN A 130 -20.97 9.46 20.89
N ASP A 131 -21.54 8.31 20.54
CA ASP A 131 -20.81 7.16 19.98
C ASP A 131 -20.89 7.12 18.45
N TYR A 132 -21.95 7.69 17.88
CA TYR A 132 -22.24 7.64 16.46
C TYR A 132 -22.47 9.03 15.87
N VAL A 133 -22.22 9.13 14.57
CA VAL A 133 -22.62 10.27 13.74
C VAL A 133 -23.64 9.78 12.73
N VAL A 134 -24.78 10.46 12.69
CA VAL A 134 -25.90 10.17 11.79
C VAL A 134 -25.89 11.21 10.67
N VAL A 135 -26.03 10.78 9.43
CA VAL A 135 -26.06 11.67 8.25
C VAL A 135 -27.15 11.23 7.26
N PRO A 136 -27.67 12.14 6.42
CA PRO A 136 -28.55 11.76 5.32
C PRO A 136 -27.86 10.73 4.41
N PHE A 137 -28.57 9.69 3.98
CA PHE A 137 -28.01 8.65 3.13
C PHE A 137 -27.43 9.23 1.83
N GLU A 138 -28.15 10.17 1.22
CA GLU A 138 -27.84 10.82 -0.05
C GLU A 138 -26.58 11.68 0.04
N LEU A 139 -26.28 12.24 1.23
CA LEU A 139 -25.02 12.94 1.48
C LEU A 139 -23.85 11.96 1.42
N ALA A 140 -23.95 10.83 2.12
CA ALA A 140 -22.91 9.80 2.11
C ALA A 140 -22.77 9.12 0.74
N ASP A 141 -23.90 8.80 0.09
CA ASP A 141 -23.94 8.15 -1.22
C ASP A 141 -23.28 8.99 -2.31
N LYS A 142 -23.45 10.32 -2.26
CA LYS A 142 -22.77 11.25 -3.17
C LYS A 142 -21.25 11.31 -2.97
N LYS A 143 -20.76 10.93 -1.78
CA LYS A 143 -19.35 11.01 -1.39
C LYS A 143 -18.64 9.66 -1.41
N LYS A 144 -19.35 8.57 -1.75
CA LYS A 144 -18.74 7.25 -1.85
C LYS A 144 -17.78 7.17 -3.04
N ARG A 145 -16.75 6.35 -2.86
CA ARG A 145 -15.71 6.07 -3.85
C ARG A 145 -15.40 4.58 -3.87
N ARG A 146 -14.98 4.07 -5.02
CA ARG A 146 -14.52 2.68 -5.13
C ARG A 146 -13.10 2.58 -4.61
N THR A 147 -12.85 1.64 -3.71
CA THR A 147 -11.52 1.39 -3.14
C THR A 147 -11.16 -0.09 -3.20
N PHE A 148 -9.86 -0.38 -3.11
CA PHE A 148 -9.35 -1.75 -3.11
C PHE A 148 -8.54 -2.01 -1.84
N ASN A 149 -8.88 -3.09 -1.13
CA ASN A 149 -8.16 -3.51 0.07
C ASN A 149 -6.85 -4.23 -0.30
N PHE A 150 -5.73 -3.70 0.17
CA PHE A 150 -4.40 -4.26 -0.10
C PHE A 150 -4.26 -5.74 0.29
N ALA A 151 -4.97 -6.19 1.33
CA ALA A 151 -4.94 -7.59 1.78
C ALA A 151 -5.46 -8.58 0.72
N LEU A 152 -6.23 -8.10 -0.26
CA LEU A 152 -6.75 -8.93 -1.36
C LEU A 152 -5.77 -9.04 -2.54
N LEU A 153 -4.61 -8.37 -2.48
CA LEU A 153 -3.62 -8.39 -3.54
C LEU A 153 -3.05 -9.80 -3.74
N ASN A 154 -3.23 -10.33 -4.96
CA ASN A 154 -2.60 -11.57 -5.38
C ASN A 154 -1.67 -11.30 -6.57
N HIS A 155 -0.38 -11.14 -6.31
CA HIS A 155 0.63 -10.84 -7.34
C HIS A 155 0.62 -11.85 -8.50
N ARG A 156 0.46 -13.15 -8.22
CA ARG A 156 0.48 -14.18 -9.27
C ARG A 156 -0.72 -14.02 -10.21
N LYS A 157 -1.93 -13.88 -9.65
CA LYS A 157 -3.18 -13.79 -10.42
C LYS A 157 -3.34 -12.41 -11.08
N MET A 158 -3.12 -11.35 -10.32
CA MET A 158 -3.46 -9.99 -10.72
C MET A 158 -2.36 -9.30 -11.54
N MET A 159 -1.15 -9.87 -11.60
CA MET A 159 -0.07 -9.30 -12.40
C MET A 159 0.43 -10.28 -13.47
N ILE A 160 0.97 -11.43 -13.03
CA ILE A 160 1.63 -12.37 -13.94
C ILE A 160 0.62 -13.07 -14.85
N ALA A 161 -0.44 -13.65 -14.28
CA ALA A 161 -1.50 -14.28 -15.06
C ALA A 161 -2.32 -13.26 -15.88
N ALA A 162 -2.22 -11.96 -15.53
CA ALA A 162 -2.79 -10.87 -16.29
C ALA A 162 -1.92 -10.43 -17.49
N GLY A 163 -0.75 -11.04 -17.70
CA GLY A 163 0.10 -10.83 -18.87
C GLY A 163 1.35 -9.98 -18.62
N LEU A 164 1.53 -9.42 -17.42
CA LEU A 164 2.74 -8.65 -17.09
C LEU A 164 3.94 -9.56 -16.88
N ARG A 165 5.10 -9.11 -17.35
CA ARG A 165 6.38 -9.82 -17.18
C ARG A 165 7.18 -9.11 -16.09
N THR A 166 7.63 -9.87 -15.08
CA THR A 166 8.48 -9.29 -14.02
C THR A 166 9.77 -8.69 -14.63
N PRO A 167 10.06 -7.40 -14.37
CA PRO A 167 11.30 -6.75 -14.77
C PRO A 167 12.55 -7.51 -14.36
N GLU A 168 13.59 -7.50 -15.20
CA GLU A 168 14.83 -8.23 -14.94
C GLU A 168 15.57 -7.66 -13.73
N ARG A 169 15.52 -6.33 -13.52
CA ARG A 169 16.08 -5.69 -12.32
C ARG A 169 15.47 -6.26 -11.03
N ILE A 170 14.15 -6.49 -11.04
CA ILE A 170 13.42 -7.02 -9.88
C ILE A 170 13.79 -8.49 -9.65
N LYS A 171 13.91 -9.29 -10.71
CA LYS A 171 14.37 -10.68 -10.61
C LYS A 171 15.79 -10.75 -10.03
N LYS A 172 16.70 -9.91 -10.52
CA LYS A 172 18.08 -9.83 -10.01
C LYS A 172 18.13 -9.40 -8.56
N ALA A 173 17.35 -8.37 -8.18
CA ALA A 173 17.25 -7.92 -6.79
C ALA A 173 16.78 -9.05 -5.85
N ARG A 174 15.75 -9.82 -6.25
CA ARG A 174 15.24 -10.96 -5.45
C ARG A 174 16.23 -12.11 -5.32
N ARG A 175 17.14 -12.28 -6.28
CA ARG A 175 18.20 -13.31 -6.23
C ARG A 175 19.43 -12.85 -5.45
N LYS A 176 19.51 -11.57 -5.07
CA LYS A 176 20.67 -11.04 -4.35
C LYS A 176 20.70 -11.67 -2.96
N VAL A 177 21.65 -12.58 -2.76
CA VAL A 177 21.99 -13.09 -1.43
C VAL A 177 22.77 -11.98 -0.72
N ILE A 178 22.28 -11.56 0.45
CA ILE A 178 23.02 -10.63 1.30
C ILE A 178 24.22 -11.41 1.84
N ASN A 179 25.40 -11.14 1.30
CA ASN A 179 26.64 -11.62 1.88
C ASN A 179 27.01 -10.64 3.02
N PRO A 180 27.14 -11.08 4.28
CA PRO A 180 27.57 -10.21 5.37
C PRO A 180 29.03 -9.76 5.23
N MET A 181 29.75 -10.30 4.25
CA MET A 181 31.10 -9.88 3.92
C MET A 181 31.12 -8.94 2.72
N THR A 182 31.95 -7.92 2.81
CA THR A 182 32.29 -6.98 1.76
C THR A 182 33.44 -7.53 0.93
N ARG A 183 33.34 -7.36 -0.40
CA ARG A 183 34.41 -7.73 -1.32
C ARG A 183 35.44 -6.61 -1.40
N PHE A 184 36.68 -6.92 -1.04
CA PHE A 184 37.85 -6.09 -1.33
C PHE A 184 38.77 -6.78 -2.33
N ASN A 185 39.58 -5.99 -3.04
CA ASN A 185 40.77 -6.51 -3.71
C ASN A 185 41.96 -6.14 -2.83
N CYS A 186 42.85 -7.11 -2.54
CA CYS A 186 44.07 -6.84 -1.78
C CYS A 186 44.93 -5.80 -2.49
N PRO A 187 45.42 -4.75 -1.78
CA PRO A 187 46.21 -3.69 -2.41
C PRO A 187 47.58 -4.19 -2.89
N THR A 188 48.18 -5.19 -2.24
CA THR A 188 49.46 -5.77 -2.68
C THR A 188 49.31 -6.78 -3.81
N CYS A 189 48.47 -7.82 -3.67
CA CYS A 189 48.42 -8.93 -4.64
C CYS A 189 47.22 -8.90 -5.60
N GLY A 190 46.29 -7.95 -5.45
CA GLY A 190 45.12 -7.78 -6.31
C GLY A 190 44.04 -8.87 -6.18
N LYS A 191 44.27 -9.94 -5.41
CA LYS A 191 43.31 -11.03 -5.22
C LYS A 191 42.11 -10.59 -4.40
N ILE A 192 40.94 -11.16 -4.72
CA ILE A 192 39.69 -10.89 -4.03
C ILE A 192 39.74 -11.47 -2.61
N ASN A 193 39.42 -10.64 -1.61
CA ASN A 193 39.15 -11.05 -0.24
C ASN A 193 37.72 -10.65 0.16
N TRP A 194 37.07 -11.52 0.91
CA TRP A 194 35.77 -11.26 1.53
C TRP A 194 35.99 -11.06 3.03
N GLN A 195 35.60 -9.89 3.55
CA GLN A 195 35.85 -9.47 4.93
C GLN A 195 34.58 -8.89 5.56
N HIS A 196 34.45 -8.94 6.88
CA HIS A 196 33.25 -8.44 7.57
C HIS A 196 33.26 -6.92 7.74
N ASN A 197 34.44 -6.31 7.89
CA ASN A 197 34.57 -4.86 7.92
C ASN A 197 34.27 -4.29 6.53
N PRO A 198 33.27 -3.41 6.36
CA PRO A 198 32.95 -2.84 5.06
C PRO A 198 33.77 -1.59 4.72
N TYR A 199 34.55 -1.06 5.67
CA TYR A 199 35.22 0.23 5.52
C TYR A 199 36.73 0.07 5.29
N ASP A 200 37.37 -0.83 6.03
CA ASP A 200 38.82 -1.03 5.97
C ASP A 200 39.19 -2.44 5.53
N PHE A 201 40.35 -2.55 4.87
CA PHE A 201 40.90 -3.83 4.45
C PHE A 201 41.59 -4.53 5.63
N ASP A 202 40.94 -5.56 6.19
CA ASP A 202 41.40 -6.26 7.39
C ASP A 202 42.62 -7.18 7.15
N GLY A 203 42.98 -7.44 5.89
CA GLY A 203 44.14 -8.26 5.52
C GLY A 203 43.87 -9.33 4.46
N CYS A 204 44.94 -9.86 3.88
CA CYS A 204 44.87 -10.78 2.77
C CYS A 204 45.15 -12.22 3.21
N LYS A 205 44.27 -13.17 2.86
CA LYS A 205 44.56 -14.61 3.07
C LYS A 205 45.53 -15.21 2.03
N HIS A 206 45.97 -14.42 1.05
CA HIS A 206 46.80 -14.88 -0.06
C HIS A 206 48.21 -14.29 -0.09
N CYS A 207 48.47 -13.25 0.70
CA CYS A 207 49.77 -12.66 0.92
C CYS A 207 49.79 -12.07 2.33
N ASP A 208 50.95 -11.95 2.95
CA ASP A 208 51.10 -11.65 4.40
C ASP A 208 50.74 -10.20 4.79
N GLU A 209 49.98 -9.49 3.96
CA GLU A 209 49.53 -8.13 4.23
C GLU A 209 48.35 -8.14 5.21
N GLY A 210 48.54 -7.53 6.39
CA GLY A 210 47.50 -7.37 7.42
C GLY A 210 47.43 -8.46 8.49
N MET A 211 48.33 -9.46 8.51
CA MET A 211 48.51 -10.28 9.72
C MET A 211 49.16 -9.44 10.81
N HIS A 212 48.36 -8.78 11.65
CA HIS A 212 48.85 -8.21 12.90
C HIS A 212 49.39 -9.34 13.78
N ILE A 213 50.71 -9.50 13.79
CA ILE A 213 51.44 -10.34 14.74
C ILE A 213 51.29 -9.64 16.09
N SER A 214 50.37 -10.13 16.93
CA SER A 214 50.30 -9.72 18.33
C SER A 214 51.56 -10.23 19.04
N PHE A 215 52.54 -9.36 19.27
CA PHE A 215 53.66 -9.65 20.16
C PHE A 215 53.14 -9.83 21.60
N GLN A 216 53.11 -11.07 22.08
CA GLN A 216 53.04 -11.35 23.51
C GLN A 216 54.38 -10.94 24.12
N TRP A 217 54.37 -9.91 24.97
CA TRP A 217 55.51 -9.57 25.81
C TRP A 217 55.69 -10.66 26.86
N GLY A 218 56.73 -11.47 26.72
CA GLY A 218 57.19 -12.40 27.74
C GLY A 218 57.77 -11.62 28.91
N ALA A 219 57.25 -11.87 30.11
CA ALA A 219 57.85 -11.44 31.35
C ALA A 219 59.09 -12.30 31.65
N ALA A 220 60.20 -11.62 31.93
CA ALA A 220 61.33 -12.11 32.71
C ALA A 220 61.82 -10.97 33.60
#